data_AF-A0A923XUK4-F1
#
_entry.id   AF-A0A923XUK4-F1
#
_cell.length_a   1.000
_cell.length_b   1.000
_cell.length_c   1.000
_cell.angle_alpha   90.00
_cell.angle_beta   90.00
_cell.angle_gamma   90.00
#
_symmetry.space_group_name_H-M   'P 1'
#
loop_
_entity.id
_entity.type
_entity.pdbx_description
1 polymer ?
#
loop_
_entity_poly.entity_id
_entity_poly.type
_entity_poly.pdbx_seq_one_letter_code
_entity_poly.pdbx_strand_id
1 'polypeptide(L)'
;MMHAFTPFLDVARDSLPEPVQATRHFPVLFLSDMHLGSPACQEEALYGFLSAHTADTIFLVGDIIDTWVATASQWSARQHQILRLLLDRAATGTRVVFTPGNHDAFFRQYCGQTVAGIQVVNHILHETANGTRYLVIHGDSCDLFEQRHPRLARLGARVDCLLRSAIGRVNRWRRAHDLADWTVAERIVKRVNDAIRDLDSFDERLADLARAHQADGIICGHFHKPDLHDRHGVAYANCGDWVENSTALAETASGRLLLLDWAARGQSVEPVGTRSGFGATAKGI
;
A
#
# COMPACT_ATOMS: atom_id res chain seq x y z
N MET A 1 -7.23 60.31 1.50
CA MET A 1 -6.92 59.10 2.32
C MET A 1 -7.06 57.89 1.41
N MET A 2 -5.94 57.25 1.11
CA MET A 2 -5.80 56.21 0.09
C MET A 2 -6.33 54.87 0.58
N HIS A 3 -7.06 54.19 -0.30
CA HIS A 3 -7.32 52.75 -0.24
C HIS A 3 -6.02 51.97 -0.44
N ALA A 4 -5.76 50.99 0.43
CA ALA A 4 -4.91 49.84 0.15
C ALA A 4 -5.28 48.70 1.12
N PHE A 5 -6.04 47.73 0.62
CA PHE A 5 -6.18 46.41 1.24
C PHE A 5 -5.55 45.42 0.26
N THR A 6 -4.41 44.85 0.66
CA THR A 6 -3.70 43.76 -0.01
C THR A 6 -2.92 43.00 1.08
N PRO A 7 -2.49 41.74 0.87
CA PRO A 7 -3.30 40.55 1.11
C PRO A 7 -2.62 39.57 2.11
N PHE A 8 -3.33 38.47 2.40
CA PHE A 8 -2.79 37.19 2.90
C PHE A 8 -1.46 36.81 2.23
N LEU A 9 -0.42 36.54 3.02
CA LEU A 9 0.61 35.50 2.86
C LEU A 9 1.79 35.83 3.77
N ASP A 10 1.86 35.18 4.93
CA ASP A 10 3.11 35.07 5.68
C ASP A 10 3.43 33.57 5.80
N VAL A 11 4.10 33.07 4.76
CA VAL A 11 4.74 31.74 4.75
C VAL A 11 6.20 31.99 4.37
N ALA A 12 7.06 32.02 5.39
CA ALA A 12 8.51 31.82 5.21
C ALA A 12 9.06 31.19 6.51
N ARG A 13 9.49 29.92 6.43
CA ARG A 13 10.90 29.47 6.31
C ARG A 13 11.58 29.35 7.68
N ASP A 14 11.84 28.12 8.15
CA ASP A 14 13.13 27.45 7.90
C ASP A 14 13.23 26.12 8.66
N SER A 15 13.38 25.04 7.90
CA SER A 15 14.17 23.86 8.31
C SER A 15 14.42 23.00 7.07
N LEU A 16 15.56 23.21 6.42
CA LEU A 16 16.22 22.22 5.56
C LEU A 16 17.27 21.48 6.40
N PRO A 17 17.74 20.32 5.95
CA PRO A 17 17.03 19.06 5.76
C PRO A 17 17.45 18.06 6.86
N GLU A 18 16.53 17.20 7.31
CA GLU A 18 16.90 15.99 8.07
C GLU A 18 17.88 15.14 7.23
N PRO A 19 18.85 14.45 7.85
CA PRO A 19 20.03 13.93 7.17
C PRO A 19 19.65 13.00 6.02
N VAL A 20 20.28 13.22 4.86
CA VAL A 20 20.20 12.34 3.69
C VAL A 20 20.80 10.98 4.08
N GLN A 21 19.96 10.11 4.64
CA GLN A 21 20.20 8.67 4.59
C GLN A 21 20.36 8.32 3.11
N ALA A 22 21.40 7.55 2.78
CA ALA A 22 21.63 7.12 1.39
C ALA A 22 20.33 6.55 0.81
N THR A 23 19.79 7.23 -0.20
CA THR A 23 18.54 6.84 -0.83
C THR A 23 18.76 5.54 -1.57
N ARG A 24 18.01 4.51 -1.20
CA ARG A 24 18.09 3.22 -1.88
C ARG A 24 17.17 3.23 -3.08
N HIS A 25 17.73 3.01 -4.25
CA HIS A 25 17.00 2.99 -5.51
C HIS A 25 16.56 1.57 -5.88
N PHE A 26 15.34 1.45 -6.40
CA PHE A 26 14.77 0.21 -6.95
C PHE A 26 14.17 0.48 -8.33
N PRO A 27 14.29 -0.42 -9.32
CA PRO A 27 13.57 -0.28 -10.59
C PRO A 27 12.06 -0.08 -10.41
N VAL A 28 11.45 -0.87 -9.53
CA VAL A 28 10.01 -0.84 -9.29
C VAL A 28 9.69 -0.95 -7.80
N LEU A 29 8.73 -0.14 -7.35
CA LEU A 29 8.10 -0.26 -6.04
C LEU A 29 6.60 -0.50 -6.17
N PHE A 30 6.04 -1.31 -5.28
CA PHE A 30 4.60 -1.53 -5.14
C PHE A 30 4.19 -1.19 -3.71
N LEU A 31 3.22 -0.30 -3.58
CA LEU A 31 2.64 0.11 -2.30
C LEU A 31 1.12 0.01 -2.40
N SER A 32 0.46 -0.55 -1.40
CA SER A 32 -1.00 -0.60 -1.28
C SER A 32 -1.44 -0.10 0.09
N ASP A 33 -2.76 0.07 0.26
CA ASP A 33 -3.41 0.20 1.57
C ASP A 33 -2.72 1.27 2.44
N MET A 34 -2.49 2.45 1.84
CA MET A 34 -1.94 3.60 2.55
C MET A 34 -2.97 4.25 3.47
N HIS A 35 -4.24 4.23 3.05
CA HIS A 35 -5.38 4.84 3.75
C HIS A 35 -5.13 6.30 4.15
N LEU A 36 -4.56 7.12 3.26
CA LEU A 36 -4.43 8.56 3.51
C LEU A 36 -5.84 9.14 3.76
N GLY A 37 -5.97 9.93 4.82
CA GLY A 37 -7.25 10.43 5.34
C GLY A 37 -7.77 9.64 6.53
N SER A 38 -7.27 8.42 6.78
CA SER A 38 -7.59 7.64 7.98
C SER A 38 -6.64 7.98 9.13
N PRO A 39 -7.11 8.05 10.40
CA PRO A 39 -6.24 8.23 11.56
C PRO A 39 -5.38 6.99 11.85
N ALA A 40 -5.64 5.86 11.18
CA ALA A 40 -4.89 4.63 11.31
C ALA A 40 -3.63 4.59 10.42
N CYS A 41 -3.52 5.50 9.44
CA CYS A 41 -2.34 5.61 8.58
C CYS A 41 -1.08 5.91 9.41
N GLN A 42 -0.06 5.07 9.30
CA GLN A 42 1.28 5.28 9.88
C GLN A 42 2.07 6.29 9.02
N GLU A 43 1.62 7.54 9.02
CA GLU A 43 2.10 8.60 8.12
C GLU A 43 3.61 8.92 8.25
N GLU A 44 4.19 8.85 9.44
CA GLU A 44 5.64 9.06 9.62
C GLU A 44 6.47 7.91 9.04
N ALA A 45 5.98 6.67 9.18
CA ALA A 45 6.62 5.49 8.60
C ALA A 45 6.57 5.53 7.07
N LEU A 46 5.40 5.81 6.50
CA LEU A 46 5.19 5.93 5.06
C LEU A 46 6.03 7.06 4.45
N TYR A 47 6.02 8.25 5.08
CA TYR A 47 6.84 9.36 4.62
C TYR A 47 8.33 9.04 4.69
N GLY A 48 8.80 8.43 5.79
CA GLY A 48 10.18 8.01 5.96
C GLY A 48 10.60 6.97 4.92
N PHE A 49 9.75 5.98 4.64
CA PHE A 49 10.00 4.96 3.64
C PHE A 49 10.13 5.56 2.24
N LEU A 50 9.16 6.39 1.84
CA LEU A 50 9.18 7.05 0.55
C LEU A 50 10.40 7.97 0.47
N SER A 51 10.74 8.72 1.52
CA SER A 51 11.92 9.60 1.50
C SER A 51 13.24 8.83 1.37
N ALA A 52 13.34 7.63 1.97
CA ALA A 52 14.54 6.80 1.90
C ALA A 52 14.65 5.96 0.61
N HIS A 53 13.57 5.82 -0.16
CA HIS A 53 13.54 4.96 -1.35
C HIS A 53 13.05 5.67 -2.60
N THR A 54 13.77 5.50 -3.71
CA THR A 54 13.37 6.01 -5.03
C THR A 54 13.13 4.86 -6.00
N ALA A 55 12.33 5.12 -7.05
CA ALA A 55 12.12 4.14 -8.10
C ALA A 55 11.83 4.76 -9.46
N ASP A 56 12.07 3.99 -10.52
CA ASP A 56 11.70 4.36 -11.89
C ASP A 56 10.20 4.21 -12.10
N THR A 57 9.60 3.16 -11.55
CA THR A 57 8.15 2.93 -11.54
C THR A 57 7.62 2.72 -10.12
N ILE A 58 6.53 3.39 -9.77
CA ILE A 58 5.77 3.17 -8.53
C ILE A 58 4.37 2.71 -8.89
N PHE A 59 4.02 1.50 -8.48
CA PHE A 59 2.67 0.98 -8.51
C PHE A 59 1.98 1.26 -7.18
N LEU A 60 0.85 1.96 -7.25
CA LEU A 60 -0.07 2.23 -6.16
C LEU A 60 -1.22 1.23 -6.26
N VAL A 61 -1.17 0.15 -5.48
CA VAL A 61 -2.01 -1.05 -5.61
C VAL A 61 -3.28 -0.96 -4.75
N GLY A 62 -3.99 0.16 -4.89
CA GLY A 62 -5.29 0.43 -4.28
C GLY A 62 -5.25 0.87 -2.83
N ASP A 63 -6.39 1.41 -2.37
CA ASP A 63 -6.62 1.94 -1.03
C ASP A 63 -5.54 2.96 -0.59
N ILE A 64 -5.19 3.85 -1.51
CA ILE A 64 -4.24 4.94 -1.28
C ILE A 64 -4.90 6.05 -0.48
N ILE A 65 -6.15 6.37 -0.81
CA ILE A 65 -6.96 7.37 -0.11
C ILE A 65 -8.14 6.66 0.55
N ASP A 66 -8.36 6.89 1.83
CA ASP A 66 -9.52 6.37 2.51
C ASP A 66 -10.71 7.31 2.33
N THR A 67 -11.75 6.94 1.58
CA THR A 67 -12.97 7.76 1.47
C THR A 67 -14.11 7.29 2.37
N TRP A 68 -13.93 6.17 3.07
CA TRP A 68 -14.98 5.55 3.87
C TRP A 68 -15.06 6.12 5.27
N VAL A 69 -13.90 6.49 5.81
CA VAL A 69 -13.75 6.99 7.18
C VAL A 69 -13.14 8.38 7.25
N ALA A 70 -12.46 8.85 6.19
CA ALA A 70 -11.81 10.14 6.22
C ALA A 70 -12.78 11.28 6.55
N THR A 71 -12.36 12.10 7.50
CA THR A 71 -12.93 13.43 7.74
C THR A 71 -11.87 14.48 7.42
N ALA A 72 -12.30 15.69 7.03
CA ALA A 72 -11.37 16.79 6.74
C ALA A 72 -10.40 17.10 7.91
N SER A 73 -10.79 16.80 9.15
CA SER A 73 -9.96 16.98 10.34
C SER A 73 -8.85 15.93 10.51
N GLN A 74 -8.91 14.80 9.79
CA GLN A 74 -7.94 13.70 9.88
C GLN A 74 -6.82 13.81 8.83
N TRP A 75 -6.99 14.69 7.83
CA TRP A 75 -5.96 14.96 6.84
C TRP A 75 -4.83 15.79 7.45
N SER A 76 -3.73 15.14 7.80
CA SER A 76 -2.58 15.78 8.45
C SER A 76 -1.68 16.51 7.44
N ALA A 77 -0.84 17.41 7.95
CA ALA A 77 0.22 18.02 7.14
C ALA A 77 1.19 16.97 6.59
N ARG A 78 1.45 15.88 7.32
CA ARG A 78 2.32 14.78 6.89
C ARG A 78 1.72 13.99 5.74
N GLN A 79 0.44 13.64 5.81
CA GLN A 79 -0.26 12.98 4.70
C GLN A 79 -0.29 13.87 3.45
N HIS A 80 -0.45 15.18 3.63
CA HIS A 80 -0.34 16.11 2.53
C HIS A 80 1.07 16.12 1.89
N GLN A 81 2.13 16.03 2.71
CA GLN A 81 3.50 15.91 2.21
C GLN A 81 3.74 14.59 1.46
N ILE A 82 3.17 13.47 1.93
CA ILE A 82 3.24 12.18 1.23
C ILE A 82 2.63 12.29 -0.17
N LEU A 83 1.42 12.86 -0.27
CA LEU A 83 0.77 13.04 -1.56
C LEU A 83 1.60 13.94 -2.49
N ARG A 84 2.13 15.06 -1.98
CA ARG A 84 3.02 15.93 -2.76
C ARG A 84 4.27 15.19 -3.23
N LEU A 85 4.90 14.40 -2.37
CA LEU A 85 6.10 13.62 -2.72
C LEU A 85 5.83 12.66 -3.90
N LEU A 86 4.66 12.00 -3.93
CA LEU A 86 4.28 11.12 -5.04
C LEU A 86 4.02 11.91 -6.34
N LEU A 87 3.35 13.06 -6.23
CA LEU A 87 3.08 13.93 -7.39
C LEU A 87 4.36 14.55 -7.95
N ASP A 88 5.27 15.00 -7.09
CA ASP A 88 6.56 15.56 -7.48
C ASP A 88 7.43 14.50 -8.18
N ARG A 89 7.39 13.24 -7.71
CA ARG A 89 8.03 12.10 -8.40
C ARG A 89 7.45 11.88 -9.79
N ALA A 90 6.12 11.86 -9.90
CA ALA A 90 5.46 11.75 -11.19
C ALA A 90 5.87 12.89 -12.14
N ALA A 91 5.95 14.12 -11.63
CA ALA A 91 6.36 15.30 -12.39
C ALA A 91 7.85 15.29 -12.80
N THR A 92 8.71 14.62 -12.03
CA THR A 92 10.17 14.55 -12.26
C THR A 92 10.61 13.29 -13.02
N GLY A 93 9.67 12.49 -13.52
CA GLY A 93 9.93 11.39 -14.46
C GLY A 93 9.74 9.98 -13.90
N THR A 94 9.38 9.82 -12.62
CA THR A 94 8.95 8.52 -12.10
C THR A 94 7.61 8.15 -12.71
N ARG A 95 7.49 6.96 -13.31
CA ARG A 95 6.21 6.45 -13.78
C ARG A 95 5.37 6.01 -12.58
N VAL A 96 4.24 6.68 -12.35
CA VAL A 96 3.32 6.29 -11.28
C VAL A 96 2.06 5.69 -11.89
N VAL A 97 1.73 4.46 -11.48
CA VAL A 97 0.53 3.73 -11.94
C VAL A 97 -0.32 3.41 -10.72
N PHE A 98 -1.60 3.76 -10.79
CA PHE A 98 -2.55 3.60 -9.71
C PHE A 98 -3.69 2.66 -10.12
N THR A 99 -3.86 1.58 -9.35
CA THR A 99 -5.00 0.68 -9.46
C THR A 99 -5.96 0.92 -8.30
N PRO A 100 -7.12 1.59 -8.51
CA PRO A 100 -8.04 1.88 -7.41
C PRO A 100 -8.55 0.60 -6.72
N GLY A 101 -8.70 0.70 -5.39
CA GLY A 101 -9.30 -0.30 -4.52
C GLY A 101 -10.74 0.03 -4.12
N ASN A 102 -11.20 -0.52 -3.00
CA ASN A 102 -12.56 -0.35 -2.49
C ASN A 102 -12.72 0.95 -1.67
N HIS A 103 -11.69 1.38 -0.93
CA HIS A 103 -11.73 2.63 -0.15
C HIS A 103 -11.62 3.88 -1.03
N ASP A 104 -10.99 3.78 -2.20
CA ASP A 104 -10.84 4.85 -3.18
C ASP A 104 -11.56 4.52 -4.51
N ALA A 105 -12.62 3.72 -4.45
CA ALA A 105 -13.41 3.29 -5.62
C ALA A 105 -13.92 4.43 -6.52
N PHE A 106 -14.04 5.65 -5.99
CA PHE A 106 -14.34 6.85 -6.78
C PHE A 106 -13.36 7.03 -7.95
N PHE A 107 -12.09 6.64 -7.79
CA PHE A 107 -11.10 6.80 -8.85
C PHE A 107 -11.27 5.83 -10.02
N ARG A 108 -12.09 4.77 -9.87
CA ARG A 108 -12.39 3.83 -10.97
C ARG A 108 -13.01 4.52 -12.19
N GLN A 109 -13.70 5.64 -12.00
CA GLN A 109 -14.25 6.44 -13.12
C GLN A 109 -13.17 7.10 -14.00
N TYR A 110 -11.94 7.23 -13.48
CA TYR A 110 -10.79 7.77 -14.20
C TYR A 110 -9.90 6.69 -14.81
N CYS A 111 -10.26 5.40 -14.70
CA CYS A 111 -9.48 4.33 -15.32
C CYS A 111 -9.36 4.54 -16.84
N GLY A 112 -8.14 4.37 -17.36
CA GLY A 112 -7.77 4.69 -18.74
C GLY A 112 -7.28 6.14 -18.94
N GLN A 113 -7.31 6.97 -17.90
CA GLN A 113 -6.83 8.35 -17.95
C GLN A 113 -5.52 8.51 -17.17
N THR A 114 -4.81 9.61 -17.44
CA THR A 114 -3.67 10.06 -16.64
C THR A 114 -4.06 11.35 -15.92
N VAL A 115 -4.01 11.34 -14.59
CA VAL A 115 -4.39 12.47 -13.75
C VAL A 115 -3.16 12.93 -12.98
N ALA A 116 -2.76 14.19 -13.15
CA ALA A 116 -1.58 14.77 -12.49
C ALA A 116 -0.28 13.92 -12.64
N GLY A 117 -0.07 13.33 -13.82
CA GLY A 117 1.08 12.45 -14.10
C GLY A 117 0.94 11.01 -13.62
N ILE A 118 -0.18 10.66 -12.96
CA ILE A 118 -0.47 9.31 -12.46
C ILE A 118 -1.39 8.58 -13.44
N GLN A 119 -0.97 7.41 -13.92
CA GLN A 119 -1.77 6.56 -14.80
C GLN A 119 -2.80 5.80 -13.95
N VAL A 120 -4.09 6.00 -14.19
CA VAL A 120 -5.15 5.29 -13.44
C VAL A 120 -5.66 4.13 -14.29
N VAL A 121 -5.58 2.90 -13.79
CA VAL A 121 -5.96 1.67 -14.51
C VAL A 121 -6.69 0.72 -13.57
N ASN A 122 -7.58 -0.14 -14.08
CA ASN A 122 -8.26 -1.12 -13.20
C ASN A 122 -7.32 -2.24 -12.75
N HIS A 123 -6.43 -2.66 -13.65
CA HIS A 123 -5.35 -3.61 -13.42
C HIS A 123 -4.28 -3.37 -14.49
N ILE A 124 -3.09 -3.94 -14.30
CA ILE A 124 -2.02 -3.88 -15.30
C ILE A 124 -1.19 -5.15 -15.26
N LEU A 125 -0.75 -5.61 -16.44
CA LEU A 125 0.28 -6.65 -16.53
C LEU A 125 1.66 -5.98 -16.46
N HIS A 126 2.41 -6.34 -15.43
CA HIS A 126 3.79 -5.91 -15.24
C HIS A 126 4.73 -7.05 -15.57
N GLU A 127 5.67 -6.81 -16.48
CA GLU A 127 6.71 -7.78 -16.82
C GLU A 127 8.01 -7.37 -16.12
N THR A 128 8.50 -8.26 -15.27
CA THR A 128 9.75 -8.03 -14.52
C THR A 128 10.97 -8.20 -15.42
N ALA A 129 12.14 -7.74 -14.96
CA ALA A 129 13.38 -7.84 -15.72
C ALA A 129 13.81 -9.28 -16.07
N ASN A 130 13.27 -10.31 -15.40
CA ASN A 130 13.52 -11.72 -15.72
C ASN A 130 12.44 -12.35 -16.61
N GLY A 131 11.47 -11.57 -17.10
CA GLY A 131 10.39 -12.03 -17.98
C GLY A 131 9.17 -12.61 -17.26
N THR A 132 9.16 -12.66 -15.92
CA THR A 132 7.97 -13.09 -15.17
C THR A 132 6.89 -12.02 -15.26
N ARG A 133 5.66 -12.43 -15.62
CA ARG A 133 4.52 -11.53 -15.78
C ARG A 133 3.62 -11.56 -14.55
N TYR A 134 3.40 -10.41 -13.94
CA TYR A 134 2.53 -10.23 -12.79
C TYR A 134 1.28 -9.43 -13.17
N LEU A 135 0.11 -9.94 -12.79
CA LEU A 135 -1.11 -9.14 -12.75
C LEU A 135 -1.06 -8.24 -11.51
N VAL A 136 -1.05 -6.93 -11.68
CA VAL A 136 -1.12 -5.96 -10.59
C VAL A 136 -2.56 -5.48 -10.47
N ILE A 137 -3.18 -5.74 -9.32
CA ILE A 137 -4.57 -5.39 -9.02
C ILE A 137 -4.76 -5.29 -7.51
N HIS A 138 -5.63 -4.42 -7.02
CA HIS A 138 -5.88 -4.27 -5.59
C HIS A 138 -6.35 -5.57 -4.90
N GLY A 139 -7.35 -6.24 -5.48
CA GLY A 139 -7.82 -7.56 -5.02
C GLY A 139 -9.24 -7.58 -4.44
N ASP A 140 -9.85 -6.42 -4.17
CA ASP A 140 -11.23 -6.28 -3.69
C ASP A 140 -12.27 -6.97 -4.60
N SER A 141 -12.00 -7.01 -5.91
CA SER A 141 -12.85 -7.72 -6.88
C SER A 141 -12.92 -9.24 -6.68
N CYS A 142 -12.04 -9.81 -5.85
CA CYS A 142 -12.03 -11.23 -5.50
C CYS A 142 -12.56 -11.50 -4.07
N ASP A 143 -12.90 -10.45 -3.31
CA ASP A 143 -13.55 -10.60 -2.00
C ASP A 143 -15.07 -10.70 -2.14
N LEU A 144 -15.61 -11.89 -1.87
CA LEU A 144 -17.05 -12.16 -1.94
C LEU A 144 -17.83 -11.45 -0.84
N PHE A 145 -17.24 -11.20 0.33
CA PHE A 145 -17.92 -10.50 1.42
C PHE A 145 -18.10 -9.03 1.06
N GLU A 146 -17.05 -8.35 0.61
CA GLU A 146 -17.09 -6.97 0.12
C GLU A 146 -18.13 -6.82 -1.00
N GLN A 147 -18.15 -7.75 -1.95
CA GLN A 147 -19.11 -7.74 -3.07
C GLN A 147 -20.56 -7.94 -2.63
N ARG A 148 -20.83 -8.88 -1.71
CA ARG A 148 -22.20 -9.22 -1.29
C ARG A 148 -22.75 -8.24 -0.27
N HIS A 149 -21.89 -7.68 0.58
CA HIS A 149 -22.30 -6.88 1.74
C HIS A 149 -21.50 -5.57 1.89
N PRO A 150 -21.44 -4.70 0.86
CA PRO A 150 -20.61 -3.49 0.89
C PRO A 150 -20.98 -2.50 2.01
N ARG A 151 -22.26 -2.49 2.43
CA ARG A 151 -22.69 -1.65 3.57
C ARG A 151 -22.16 -2.18 4.90
N LEU A 152 -22.11 -3.49 5.08
CA LEU A 152 -21.58 -4.11 6.29
C LEU A 152 -20.06 -3.97 6.35
N ALA A 153 -19.37 -4.13 5.23
CA ALA A 153 -17.93 -3.90 5.15
C ALA A 153 -17.56 -2.46 5.53
N ARG A 154 -18.25 -1.45 4.97
CA ARG A 154 -18.08 -0.04 5.36
C ARG A 154 -18.38 0.22 6.83
N LEU A 155 -19.41 -0.43 7.38
CA LEU A 155 -19.72 -0.31 8.81
C LEU A 155 -18.60 -0.91 9.67
N GLY A 156 -18.10 -2.08 9.29
CA GLY A 156 -16.97 -2.74 9.93
C GLY A 156 -15.73 -1.85 9.96
N ALA A 157 -15.36 -1.26 8.81
CA ALA A 157 -14.24 -0.32 8.71
C ALA A 157 -14.40 0.90 9.63
N ARG A 158 -15.61 1.47 9.71
CA ARG A 158 -15.89 2.59 10.63
C ARG A 158 -15.77 2.19 12.10
N VAL A 159 -16.28 1.01 12.47
CA VAL A 159 -16.18 0.50 13.85
C VAL A 159 -14.73 0.23 14.21
N ASP A 160 -13.95 -0.42 13.34
CA ASP A 160 -12.53 -0.66 13.54
C ASP A 160 -11.76 0.67 13.73
N CYS A 161 -11.99 1.66 12.86
CA CYS A 161 -11.38 2.97 13.01
C CYS A 161 -11.76 3.67 14.32
N LEU A 162 -13.02 3.59 14.76
CA LEU A 162 -13.46 4.15 16.04
C LEU A 162 -12.76 3.47 17.22
N LEU A 163 -12.62 2.14 17.18
CA LEU A 163 -11.92 1.37 18.20
C LEU A 163 -10.44 1.74 18.25
N ARG A 164 -9.75 1.78 17.11
CA ARG A 164 -8.34 2.21 17.04
C ARG A 164 -8.14 3.64 17.50
N SER A 165 -9.04 4.54 17.12
CA SER A 165 -9.02 5.94 17.58
C SER A 165 -9.22 6.06 19.09
N ALA A 166 -10.06 5.22 19.68
CA ALA A 166 -10.25 5.16 21.12
C ALA A 166 -8.99 4.62 21.82
N ILE A 167 -8.44 3.50 21.36
CA ILE A 167 -7.19 2.92 21.88
C ILE A 167 -6.04 3.93 21.78
N GLY A 168 -5.88 4.58 20.62
CA GLY A 168 -4.85 5.59 20.41
C GLY A 168 -4.99 6.81 21.33
N ARG A 169 -6.23 7.26 21.62
CA ARG A 169 -6.47 8.31 22.63
C ARG A 169 -6.05 7.86 24.03
N VAL A 170 -6.39 6.63 24.41
CA VAL A 170 -5.99 6.05 25.70
C VAL A 170 -4.47 5.94 25.78
N ASN A 171 -3.79 5.47 24.73
CA ASN A 171 -2.34 5.35 24.71
C ASN A 171 -1.64 6.72 24.76
N ARG A 172 -2.16 7.73 24.07
CA ARG A 172 -1.66 9.12 24.22
C ARG A 172 -1.77 9.62 25.66
N TRP A 173 -2.92 9.40 26.30
CA TRP A 173 -3.09 9.75 27.70
C TRP A 173 -2.11 8.97 28.60
N ARG A 174 -1.95 7.66 28.40
CA ARG A 174 -1.00 6.82 29.14
C ARG A 174 0.43 7.33 29.01
N ARG A 175 0.90 7.64 27.78
CA ARG A 175 2.24 8.20 27.55
C ARG A 175 2.44 9.56 28.20
N ALA A 176 1.43 10.42 28.22
CA ALA A 176 1.48 11.70 28.93
C ALA A 176 1.61 11.53 30.47
N HIS A 177 1.36 10.32 30.98
CA HIS A 177 1.50 9.94 32.38
C HIS A 177 2.62 8.89 32.60
N ASP A 178 3.58 8.77 31.67
CA ASP A 178 4.69 7.81 31.72
C ASP A 178 4.28 6.34 31.91
N LEU A 179 3.05 5.99 31.49
CA LEU A 179 2.54 4.63 31.49
C LEU A 179 2.80 3.96 30.12
N ALA A 180 3.18 2.69 30.15
CA ALA A 180 3.35 1.89 28.94
C ALA A 180 2.05 1.77 28.13
N ASP A 181 2.15 1.71 26.79
CA ASP A 181 1.01 1.60 25.88
C ASP A 181 0.18 0.33 26.11
N TRP A 182 -1.13 0.43 25.85
CA TRP A 182 -2.08 -0.68 25.99
C TRP A 182 -2.07 -1.62 24.79
N THR A 183 -0.91 -2.21 24.52
CA THR A 183 -0.67 -3.08 23.36
C THR A 183 -1.51 -4.36 23.33
N VAL A 184 -2.06 -4.78 24.48
CA VAL A 184 -2.96 -5.95 24.56
C VAL A 184 -4.26 -5.70 23.79
N ALA A 185 -4.86 -4.51 23.91
CA ALA A 185 -6.11 -4.19 23.23
C ALA A 185 -5.91 -4.18 21.70
N GLU A 186 -4.81 -3.60 21.24
CA GLU A 186 -4.42 -3.58 19.82
C GLU A 186 -4.26 -4.99 19.26
N ARG A 187 -3.57 -5.87 20.00
CA ARG A 187 -3.41 -7.30 19.61
C ARG A 187 -4.73 -8.06 19.54
N ILE A 188 -5.69 -7.76 20.41
CA ILE A 188 -7.00 -8.41 20.39
C ILE A 188 -7.79 -7.98 19.16
N VAL A 189 -7.87 -6.67 18.90
CA VAL A 189 -8.53 -6.13 17.71
C VAL A 189 -7.93 -6.74 16.45
N LYS A 190 -6.60 -6.79 16.35
CA LYS A 190 -5.89 -7.43 15.24
C LYS A 190 -6.28 -8.90 15.07
N ARG A 191 -6.21 -9.71 16.12
CA ARG A 191 -6.57 -11.15 16.06
C ARG A 191 -8.02 -11.39 15.62
N VAL A 192 -8.95 -10.53 16.05
CA VAL A 192 -10.35 -10.62 15.64
C VAL A 192 -10.48 -10.34 14.14
N ASN A 193 -9.81 -9.29 13.64
CA ASN A 193 -9.80 -8.96 12.22
C ASN A 193 -9.17 -10.08 11.38
N ASP A 194 -8.05 -10.66 11.84
CA ASP A 194 -7.39 -11.79 11.17
C ASP A 194 -8.30 -13.03 11.10
N ALA A 195 -9.03 -13.34 12.17
CA ALA A 195 -9.90 -14.51 12.23
C ALA A 195 -11.14 -14.41 11.32
N ILE A 196 -11.57 -13.19 10.98
CA ILE A 196 -12.71 -12.96 10.08
C ILE A 196 -12.31 -13.15 8.61
N ARG A 197 -11.01 -13.08 8.29
CA ARG A 197 -10.48 -13.16 6.93
C ARG A 197 -10.14 -14.62 6.58
N ASP A 198 -10.99 -15.26 5.78
CA ASP A 198 -10.68 -16.56 5.16
C ASP A 198 -9.73 -16.37 3.96
N LEU A 199 -8.43 -16.40 4.26
CA LEU A 199 -7.35 -16.13 3.31
C LEU A 199 -7.18 -17.23 2.26
N ASP A 200 -7.36 -18.49 2.63
CA ASP A 200 -7.07 -19.62 1.74
C ASP A 200 -8.00 -19.61 0.51
N SER A 201 -9.28 -19.30 0.71
CA SER A 201 -10.24 -19.21 -0.40
C SER A 201 -9.97 -18.00 -1.32
N PHE A 202 -9.33 -16.95 -0.79
CA PHE A 202 -9.06 -15.72 -1.53
C PHE A 202 -7.82 -15.87 -2.42
N ASP A 203 -6.76 -16.48 -1.91
CA ASP A 203 -5.53 -16.74 -2.66
C ASP A 203 -5.81 -17.61 -3.89
N GLU A 204 -6.70 -18.60 -3.77
CA GLU A 204 -7.12 -19.43 -4.90
C GLU A 204 -7.85 -18.61 -5.98
N ARG A 205 -8.78 -17.73 -5.58
CA ARG A 205 -9.50 -16.84 -6.52
C ARG A 205 -8.56 -15.87 -7.24
N LEU A 206 -7.57 -15.35 -6.54
CA LEU A 206 -6.55 -14.48 -7.13
C LEU A 206 -5.62 -15.24 -8.08
N ALA A 207 -5.25 -16.47 -7.74
CA ALA A 207 -4.47 -17.33 -8.64
C ALA A 207 -5.26 -17.64 -9.92
N ASP A 208 -6.57 -17.91 -9.82
CA ASP A 208 -7.44 -18.10 -10.98
C ASP A 208 -7.53 -16.84 -11.85
N LEU A 209 -7.62 -15.67 -11.22
CA LEU A 209 -7.61 -14.39 -11.95
C LEU A 209 -6.29 -14.19 -12.70
N ALA A 210 -5.15 -14.45 -12.05
CA ALA A 210 -3.84 -14.36 -12.69
C ALA A 210 -3.75 -15.27 -13.93
N ARG A 211 -4.21 -16.51 -13.83
CA ARG A 211 -4.25 -17.47 -14.94
C ARG A 211 -5.17 -16.99 -16.06
N ALA A 212 -6.35 -16.45 -15.73
CA ALA A 212 -7.27 -15.89 -16.72
C ALA A 212 -6.64 -14.73 -17.51
N HIS A 213 -5.75 -13.97 -16.88
CA HIS A 213 -4.97 -12.90 -17.50
C HIS A 213 -3.65 -13.35 -18.13
N GLN A 214 -3.38 -14.66 -18.18
CA GLN A 214 -2.12 -15.23 -18.70
C GLN A 214 -0.87 -14.67 -18.00
N ALA A 215 -0.99 -14.42 -16.69
CA ALA A 215 0.11 -14.00 -15.84
C ALA A 215 0.69 -15.19 -15.04
N ASP A 216 1.99 -15.14 -14.78
CA ASP A 216 2.72 -16.11 -13.96
C ASP A 216 2.54 -15.83 -12.45
N GLY A 217 2.14 -14.60 -12.12
CA GLY A 217 1.94 -14.14 -10.75
C GLY A 217 0.88 -13.05 -10.61
N ILE A 218 0.58 -12.70 -9.37
CA ILE A 218 -0.31 -11.62 -8.97
C ILE A 218 0.32 -10.79 -7.86
N ILE A 219 0.23 -9.47 -7.99
CA ILE A 219 0.62 -8.49 -6.98
C ILE A 219 -0.63 -7.75 -6.53
N CYS A 220 -0.91 -7.78 -5.22
CA CYS A 220 -2.14 -7.23 -4.65
C CYS A 220 -1.94 -6.54 -3.30
N GLY A 221 -3.03 -6.00 -2.76
CA GLY A 221 -3.16 -5.40 -1.44
C GLY A 221 -4.39 -5.96 -0.71
N HIS A 222 -5.24 -5.07 -0.18
CA HIS A 222 -6.61 -5.31 0.34
C HIS A 222 -6.71 -6.11 1.65
N PHE A 223 -5.93 -7.19 1.80
CA PHE A 223 -5.97 -8.04 3.00
C PHE A 223 -5.03 -7.59 4.13
N HIS A 224 -4.22 -6.55 3.90
CA HIS A 224 -3.26 -6.02 4.89
C HIS A 224 -2.39 -7.12 5.51
N LYS A 225 -2.06 -8.15 4.71
CA LYS A 225 -1.23 -9.27 5.15
C LYS A 225 -0.08 -9.40 4.17
N PRO A 226 1.08 -8.80 4.47
CA PRO A 226 2.24 -8.93 3.62
C PRO A 226 2.65 -10.40 3.54
N ASP A 227 2.68 -10.95 2.32
CA ASP A 227 3.01 -12.35 2.08
C ASP A 227 3.57 -12.52 0.66
N LEU A 228 4.42 -13.54 0.49
CA LEU A 228 5.04 -13.91 -0.77
C LEU A 228 5.17 -15.43 -0.84
N HIS A 229 4.39 -16.08 -1.70
CA HIS A 229 4.39 -17.54 -1.85
C HIS A 229 3.89 -18.00 -3.22
N ASP A 230 3.88 -19.31 -3.46
CA ASP A 230 3.50 -19.94 -4.73
C ASP A 230 2.51 -21.11 -4.55
N ARG A 231 1.78 -21.16 -3.42
CA ARG A 231 0.90 -22.28 -2.98
C ARG A 231 -0.17 -22.74 -3.98
N HIS A 232 -0.43 -22.00 -5.06
CA HIS A 232 -1.35 -22.38 -6.13
C HIS A 232 -0.66 -22.44 -7.51
N GLY A 233 0.66 -22.65 -7.58
CA GLY A 233 1.40 -22.71 -8.86
C GLY A 233 1.41 -21.38 -9.63
N VAL A 234 1.07 -20.28 -8.95
CA VAL A 234 1.12 -18.89 -9.41
C VAL A 234 1.83 -18.13 -8.29
N ALA A 235 2.74 -17.22 -8.65
CA ALA A 235 3.41 -16.38 -7.67
C ALA A 235 2.41 -15.38 -7.06
N TYR A 236 2.17 -15.47 -5.77
CA TYR A 236 1.34 -14.54 -5.02
C TYR A 236 2.24 -13.57 -4.24
N ALA A 237 1.97 -12.27 -4.38
CA ALA A 237 2.64 -11.24 -3.60
C ALA A 237 1.62 -10.21 -3.09
N ASN A 238 1.55 -10.01 -1.79
CA ASN A 238 0.75 -8.98 -1.16
C ASN A 238 1.67 -7.89 -0.59
N CYS A 239 1.38 -6.63 -0.90
CA CYS A 239 2.21 -5.50 -0.44
C CYS A 239 2.11 -5.26 1.07
N GLY A 240 1.06 -5.79 1.72
CA GLY A 240 0.67 -5.48 3.08
C GLY A 240 -0.04 -4.13 3.14
N ASP A 241 0.37 -3.24 4.04
CA ASP A 241 -0.31 -1.97 4.28
C ASP A 241 0.54 -1.00 5.11
N TRP A 242 0.08 0.26 5.18
CA TRP A 242 0.67 1.31 6.01
C TRP A 242 -0.20 1.68 7.22
N VAL A 243 -1.00 0.73 7.71
CA VAL A 243 -1.82 0.88 8.92
C VAL A 243 -1.27 0.02 10.06
N GLU A 244 -0.87 -1.22 9.78
CA GLU A 244 -0.37 -2.18 10.77
C GLU A 244 1.06 -2.63 10.50
N ASN A 245 1.39 -2.96 9.25
CA ASN A 245 2.64 -3.67 8.95
C ASN A 245 3.76 -2.74 8.47
N SER A 246 3.44 -1.61 7.82
CA SER A 246 4.43 -0.69 7.21
C SER A 246 5.35 -1.41 6.23
N THR A 247 4.74 -2.06 5.23
CA THR A 247 5.43 -2.89 4.24
C THR A 247 5.23 -2.37 2.82
N ALA A 248 6.13 -2.77 1.92
CA ALA A 248 6.02 -2.56 0.49
C ALA A 248 6.70 -3.71 -0.27
N LEU A 249 6.35 -3.92 -1.54
CA LEU A 249 7.14 -4.79 -2.41
C LEU A 249 8.10 -3.95 -3.26
N ALA A 250 9.26 -4.52 -3.56
CA ALA A 250 10.23 -3.94 -4.47
C ALA A 250 10.69 -4.98 -5.50
N GLU A 251 10.82 -4.56 -6.75
CA GLU A 251 11.54 -5.34 -7.75
C GLU A 251 13.02 -4.96 -7.72
N THR A 252 13.88 -5.97 -7.78
CA THR A 252 15.32 -5.80 -7.95
C THR A 252 15.70 -5.70 -9.43
N ALA A 253 16.92 -5.24 -9.72
CA ALA A 253 17.43 -5.18 -11.10
C ALA A 253 17.49 -6.54 -11.81
N SER A 254 17.44 -7.66 -11.07
CA SER A 254 17.36 -9.02 -11.64
C SER A 254 15.92 -9.52 -11.81
N GLY A 255 14.91 -8.70 -11.54
CA GLY A 255 13.50 -9.06 -11.67
C GLY A 255 12.93 -9.87 -10.50
N ARG A 256 13.67 -10.01 -9.39
CA ARG A 256 13.15 -10.65 -8.17
C ARG A 256 12.32 -9.67 -7.36
N LEU A 257 11.17 -10.11 -6.86
CA LEU A 257 10.37 -9.39 -5.87
C LEU A 257 10.94 -9.57 -4.46
N LEU A 258 10.93 -8.49 -3.68
CA LEU A 258 11.32 -8.43 -2.28
C LEU A 258 10.18 -7.81 -1.47
N LEU A 259 9.88 -8.40 -0.31
CA LEU A 259 9.04 -7.77 0.69
C LEU A 259 9.92 -6.92 1.62
N LEU A 260 9.67 -5.61 1.61
CA LEU A 260 10.35 -4.65 2.46
C LEU A 260 9.50 -4.40 3.71
N ASP A 261 10.08 -4.66 4.87
CA ASP A 261 9.49 -4.34 6.17
C ASP A 261 10.19 -3.11 6.76
N TRP A 262 9.46 -2.00 6.83
CA TRP A 262 9.99 -0.76 7.38
C TRP A 262 9.92 -0.72 8.91
N ALA A 263 8.94 -1.40 9.51
CA ALA A 263 8.81 -1.51 10.96
C ALA A 263 9.97 -2.31 11.55
N ALA A 264 10.50 -3.29 10.81
CA ALA A 264 11.62 -4.14 11.21
C ALA A 264 13.02 -3.55 10.95
N ARG A 265 13.18 -2.22 10.77
CA ARG A 265 14.50 -1.58 10.60
C ARG A 265 15.52 -2.09 11.65
N GLY A 266 16.38 -3.00 11.20
CA GLY A 266 17.29 -3.82 12.02
C GLY A 266 17.49 -5.26 11.52
N GLN A 267 16.55 -5.83 10.75
CA GLN A 267 16.67 -7.18 10.17
C GLN A 267 16.27 -7.18 8.69
N SER A 268 17.23 -7.42 7.81
CA SER A 268 16.97 -7.66 6.39
C SER A 268 16.23 -8.99 6.23
N VAL A 269 15.02 -8.96 5.66
CA VAL A 269 14.27 -10.16 5.29
C VAL A 269 14.93 -10.82 4.08
N GLU A 270 15.21 -12.11 4.18
CA GLU A 270 15.88 -12.89 3.14
C GLU A 270 14.99 -13.14 1.92
N PRO A 271 15.57 -13.20 0.71
CA PRO A 271 14.81 -13.43 -0.50
C PRO A 271 14.60 -14.94 -0.73
N VAL A 272 13.36 -15.42 -0.62
CA VAL A 272 13.02 -16.80 -0.99
C VAL A 272 13.33 -17.01 -2.49
N GLY A 273 14.08 -18.07 -2.79
CA GLY A 273 14.50 -18.40 -4.15
C GLY A 273 13.35 -18.95 -4.96
N THR A 274 13.04 -18.31 -6.08
CA THR A 274 12.27 -18.94 -7.15
C THR A 274 13.13 -20.05 -7.74
N ARG A 275 12.70 -21.30 -7.61
CA ARG A 275 13.38 -22.44 -8.23
C ARG A 275 13.31 -22.29 -9.74
N SER A 276 14.47 -22.27 -10.38
CA SER A 276 14.63 -22.53 -11.80
C SER A 276 14.20 -23.97 -12.11
N GLY A 277 13.37 -24.16 -13.15
CA GLY A 277 13.09 -25.52 -13.62
C GLY A 277 11.81 -25.72 -14.41
N PHE A 278 11.54 -24.94 -15.47
CA PHE A 278 10.80 -25.51 -16.61
C PHE A 278 11.76 -26.44 -17.36
N GLY A 279 11.90 -27.65 -16.82
CA GLY A 279 12.57 -28.76 -17.47
C GLY A 279 11.70 -29.26 -18.61
N ALA A 280 11.95 -28.76 -19.82
CA ALA A 280 11.54 -29.43 -21.03
C ALA A 280 12.12 -30.85 -21.03
N THR A 281 11.26 -31.87 -21.01
CA THR A 281 11.61 -33.20 -21.50
C THR A 281 10.67 -33.55 -22.64
N ALA A 282 11.17 -33.26 -23.84
CA ALA A 282 10.70 -33.85 -25.07
C ALA A 282 11.35 -35.22 -25.27
N LYS A 283 10.58 -36.13 -25.86
CA LYS A 283 10.95 -37.35 -26.61
C LYS A 283 11.47 -38.57 -25.85
N GLY A 284 10.79 -39.70 -26.09
CA GLY A 284 11.47 -40.85 -26.69
C GLY A 284 11.03 -42.23 -26.20
N ILE A 285 10.19 -42.87 -27.05
CA ILE A 285 9.89 -44.32 -27.16
C ILE A 285 8.94 -44.90 -26.11
#